data_AF-A0A820ZTB1-F1
#
_entry.id   AF-A0A820ZTB1-F1
#
_cell.length_a   1.000
_cell.length_b   1.000
_cell.length_c   1.000
_cell.angle_alpha   90.00
_cell.angle_beta   90.00
_cell.angle_gamma   90.00
#
_symmetry.space_group_name_H-M   'P 1'
#
loop_
_entity.id
_entity.type
_entity.pdbx_description
1 polymer ?
#
loop_
_entity_poly.entity_id
_entity_poly.type
_entity_poly.pdbx_seq_one_letter_code
_entity_poly.pdbx_strand_id
1 'polypeptide(L)'
;MAIYMSISVAFCGVFSAYPLLLSWLTNNVGGHTKRAMAISLVLGIAQFGGIATPLIYTDDDKPAYRRGHMICGGMIAGSLILTIILRICLLRENNRRANLSSEEYQREAAIKELCDR
;
A
#
# COMPACT_ATOMS: atom_id res chain seq x y z
N MET A 1 1.73 17.66 -27.23
CA MET A 1 0.41 17.70 -26.55
C MET A 1 0.03 16.37 -25.90
N ALA A 2 0.11 15.23 -26.60
CA ALA A 2 -0.27 13.92 -26.06
C ALA A 2 0.47 13.50 -24.76
N ILE A 3 1.77 13.79 -24.65
CA ILE A 3 2.59 13.46 -23.47
C ILE A 3 2.10 14.20 -22.20
N TYR A 4 1.67 15.46 -22.36
CA TYR A 4 1.10 16.24 -21.26
C TYR A 4 -0.26 15.69 -20.82
N MET A 5 -1.09 15.23 -21.76
CA MET A 5 -2.35 14.58 -21.40
C MET A 5 -2.12 13.26 -20.66
N SER A 6 -1.17 12.43 -21.09
CA SER A 6 -0.85 11.16 -20.42
C SER A 6 -0.31 11.37 -19.01
N ILE A 7 0.53 12.40 -18.79
CA ILE A 7 1.09 12.65 -17.46
C ILE A 7 0.01 13.18 -16.50
N SER A 8 -0.89 14.04 -16.98
CA SER A 8 -2.01 14.54 -16.16
C SER A 8 -2.93 13.40 -15.71
N VAL A 9 -3.28 12.48 -16.62
CA VAL A 9 -4.13 11.32 -16.29
C VAL A 9 -3.44 10.40 -15.27
N ALA A 10 -2.13 10.17 -15.43
CA ALA A 10 -1.36 9.37 -14.47
C ALA A 10 -1.35 10.02 -13.07
N PHE A 11 -1.15 11.34 -12.99
CA PHE A 11 -1.17 12.08 -11.74
C PHE A 11 -2.53 12.03 -11.04
N CYS A 12 -3.63 12.19 -11.79
CA CYS A 12 -4.98 12.06 -11.22
C CYS A 12 -5.18 10.69 -10.55
N GLY A 13 -4.76 9.60 -11.21
CA GLY A 13 -4.87 8.25 -10.64
C GLY A 13 -4.09 8.08 -9.34
N VAL A 14 -2.85 8.57 -9.29
CA VAL A 14 -2.00 8.47 -8.08
C VAL A 14 -2.61 9.25 -6.91
N PHE A 15 -3.09 10.47 -7.15
CA PHE A 15 -3.69 11.29 -6.11
C PHE A 15 -5.01 10.72 -5.57
N SER A 16 -5.82 10.06 -6.41
CA SER A 16 -7.05 9.39 -5.97
C SER A 16 -6.80 8.10 -5.18
N ALA A 17 -5.74 7.36 -5.51
CA ALA A 17 -5.41 6.10 -4.83
C ALA A 17 -4.90 6.30 -3.39
N TYR A 18 -4.26 7.43 -3.13
CA TYR A 18 -3.64 7.74 -1.85
C TYR A 18 -4.61 7.81 -0.65
N PRO A 19 -5.71 8.59 -0.69
CA PRO A 19 -6.68 8.62 0.40
C PRO A 19 -7.41 7.28 0.59
N LEU A 20 -7.61 6.51 -0.49
CA LEU A 20 -8.20 5.18 -0.42
C LEU A 20 -7.32 4.23 0.42
N LEU A 21 -6.01 4.24 0.17
CA LEU A 21 -5.03 3.47 0.94
C LEU A 21 -5.00 3.86 2.42
N LEU A 22 -5.01 5.16 2.72
CA LEU A 22 -5.02 5.65 4.10
C LEU A 22 -6.31 5.27 4.85
N SER A 23 -7.46 5.33 4.17
CA SER A 23 -8.74 4.90 4.72
C SER A 23 -8.75 3.39 4.99
N TRP A 24 -8.23 2.59 4.06
CA TRP A 24 -8.09 1.15 4.26
C TRP A 24 -7.17 0.82 5.44
N LEU A 25 -5.97 1.42 5.52
CA LEU A 25 -5.02 1.20 6.61
C LEU A 25 -5.64 1.56 7.97
N THR A 26 -6.32 2.70 8.00
CA THR A 26 -7.09 3.18 9.15
C THR A 26 -8.12 2.17 9.64
N ASN A 27 -8.85 1.55 8.71
CA ASN A 27 -9.92 0.61 9.05
C ASN A 27 -9.40 -0.76 9.48
N ASN A 28 -8.19 -1.13 9.07
CA ASN A 28 -7.58 -2.43 9.38
C ASN A 28 -6.73 -2.40 10.67
N VAL A 29 -6.33 -1.22 11.16
CA VAL A 29 -5.55 -1.07 12.38
C VAL A 29 -6.43 -0.54 13.51
N GLY A 30 -6.65 -1.38 14.53
CA GLY A 30 -7.37 -1.00 15.75
C GLY A 30 -6.51 -0.13 16.68
N GLY A 31 -7.16 0.79 17.41
CA GLY A 31 -6.54 1.66 18.41
C GLY A 31 -5.88 2.93 17.83
N HIS A 32 -6.10 4.07 18.48
CA HIS A 32 -5.62 5.38 18.02
C HIS A 32 -4.10 5.44 17.90
N THR A 33 -3.37 4.96 18.90
CA THR A 33 -1.89 5.01 18.93
C THR A 33 -1.27 4.09 17.88
N LYS A 34 -1.79 2.86 17.73
CA LYS A 34 -1.28 1.89 16.75
C LYS A 34 -1.53 2.37 15.32
N ARG A 35 -2.72 2.95 15.06
CA ARG A 35 -3.05 3.55 13.77
C ARG A 35 -2.13 4.72 13.43
N ALA A 36 -1.87 5.62 14.38
CA ALA A 36 -0.98 6.76 14.16
C ALA A 36 0.45 6.30 13.79
N MET A 37 1.00 5.31 14.50
CA MET A 37 2.31 4.75 14.17
C MET A 37 2.32 4.07 12.78
N ALA A 38 1.29 3.29 12.45
CA ALA A 38 1.17 2.62 11.16
C ALA A 38 1.14 3.61 9.99
N ILE A 39 0.37 4.70 10.12
CA ILE A 39 0.32 5.76 9.11
C ILE A 39 1.70 6.41 8.96
N SER A 40 2.33 6.83 10.05
CA SER A 40 3.65 7.47 10.02
C SER A 40 4.72 6.59 9.38
N LEU A 41 4.69 5.28 9.64
CA LEU A 41 5.62 4.33 9.03
C LEU A 41 5.45 4.25 7.51
N VAL A 42 4.19 4.12 7.03
CA VAL A 42 3.89 4.07 5.59
C VAL A 42 4.31 5.37 4.90
N LEU A 43 4.02 6.51 5.51
CA LEU A 43 4.43 7.82 5.02
C LEU A 43 5.96 7.97 4.98
N GLY A 44 6.66 7.51 6.02
CA GLY A 44 8.12 7.53 6.08
C GLY A 44 8.76 6.72 4.96
N ILE A 45 8.26 5.50 4.72
CA ILE A 45 8.70 4.65 3.59
C ILE A 45 8.47 5.35 2.24
N ALA A 46 7.34 6.03 2.07
CA ALA A 46 7.04 6.76 0.85
C ALA A 46 8.07 7.87 0.56
N GLN A 47 8.52 8.59 1.59
CA GLN A 47 9.56 9.62 1.44
C GLN A 47 10.91 9.03 1.01
N PHE A 48 11.30 7.88 1.56
CA PHE A 48 12.53 7.19 1.13
C PHE A 48 12.48 6.76 -0.35
N GLY A 49 11.31 6.34 -0.84
CA GLY A 49 11.11 6.06 -2.26
C GLY A 49 11.32 7.30 -3.14
N GLY A 50 10.88 8.47 -2.67
CA GLY A 50 11.13 9.75 -3.33
C GLY A 50 12.62 10.12 -3.41
N ILE A 51 13.40 9.81 -2.37
CA ILE A 51 14.86 10.05 -2.34
C ILE A 51 15.61 9.04 -3.24
N ALA A 52 15.16 7.79 -3.26
CA ALA A 52 15.79 6.73 -4.08
C ALA A 52 15.56 6.92 -5.59
N THR A 53 14.44 7.53 -5.97
CA THR A 53 14.04 7.67 -7.39
C THR A 53 15.06 8.46 -8.23
N PRO A 54 15.53 9.67 -7.83
CA PRO A 54 16.54 10.42 -8.57
C PRO A 54 17.87 9.69 -8.74
N LEU A 55 18.27 8.86 -7.77
CA LEU A 55 19.52 8.10 -7.81
C LEU A 55 19.53 7.04 -8.94
N ILE A 56 18.35 6.59 -9.36
CA ILE A 56 18.19 5.59 -10.43
C ILE A 56 18.31 6.22 -11.82
N TYR A 57 18.05 7.53 -11.95
CA TYR A 57 18.12 8.26 -13.22
C TYR A 57 19.50 8.90 -13.38
N THR A 58 20.50 8.11 -13.78
CA THR A 58 21.85 8.60 -14.09
C THR A 58 21.91 9.29 -15.46
N ASP A 59 22.71 10.35 -15.59
CA ASP A 59 22.89 11.14 -16.82
C ASP A 59 23.46 10.33 -18.00
N ASP A 60 24.11 9.20 -17.74
CA ASP A 60 24.69 8.28 -18.73
C ASP A 60 23.63 7.57 -19.60
N ASP A 61 22.36 7.58 -19.19
CA ASP A 61 21.28 6.83 -19.83
C ASP A 61 20.40 7.72 -20.76
N LYS A 62 20.87 8.94 -21.07
CA LYS A 62 20.23 9.84 -22.06
C LYS A 62 20.26 9.21 -23.47
N PRO A 63 19.25 9.46 -24.32
CA PRO A 63 18.07 10.33 -24.12
C PRO A 63 16.80 9.57 -23.65
N ALA A 64 16.83 8.25 -23.60
CA ALA A 64 15.62 7.43 -23.41
C ALA A 64 15.47 6.80 -22.01
N TYR A 65 16.47 6.94 -21.12
CA TYR A 65 16.43 6.50 -19.71
C TYR A 65 15.83 5.10 -19.50
N ARG A 66 16.22 4.15 -20.36
CA ARG A 66 15.62 2.81 -20.44
C ARG A 66 15.77 2.03 -19.14
N ARG A 67 16.91 2.15 -18.44
CA ARG A 67 17.12 1.42 -17.18
C ARG A 67 16.18 1.92 -16.09
N GLY A 68 16.02 3.24 -15.97
CA GLY A 68 15.06 3.84 -15.04
C GLY A 68 13.63 3.36 -15.29
N HIS A 69 13.20 3.35 -16.56
CA HIS A 69 11.85 2.91 -16.92
C HIS A 69 11.63 1.40 -16.66
N MET A 70 12.64 0.55 -16.89
CA MET A 70 12.54 -0.88 -16.57
C MET A 70 12.46 -1.13 -15.05
N ILE A 71 13.23 -0.39 -14.25
CA ILE A 71 13.20 -0.51 -12.78
C ILE A 71 11.85 -0.03 -12.24
N CYS A 72 11.35 1.12 -12.70
CA CYS A 72 10.02 1.61 -12.32
C CYS A 72 8.92 0.62 -12.73
N GLY A 73 8.98 0.07 -13.95
CA GLY A 73 8.06 -0.96 -14.41
C GLY A 73 8.11 -2.23 -13.55
N GLY A 74 9.31 -2.68 -13.18
CA GLY A 74 9.52 -3.81 -12.28
C GLY A 74 8.95 -3.57 -10.88
N MET A 75 9.12 -2.36 -10.33
CA MET A 75 8.53 -1.99 -9.03
C MET A 75 6.99 -1.96 -9.08
N ILE A 76 6.40 -1.44 -10.15
CA ILE A 76 4.94 -1.45 -10.34
C ILE A 76 4.42 -2.88 -10.46
N ALA A 77 5.09 -3.72 -11.26
CA ALA A 77 4.73 -5.13 -11.38
C ALA A 77 4.85 -5.87 -10.04
N GLY A 78 5.92 -5.63 -9.28
CA GLY A 78 6.11 -6.17 -7.94
C GLY A 78 5.02 -5.72 -6.96
N SER A 79 4.64 -4.44 -7.00
CA SER A 79 3.53 -3.89 -6.21
C SER A 79 2.20 -4.55 -6.57
N LEU A 80 1.94 -4.78 -7.86
CA LEU A 80 0.75 -5.48 -8.32
C LEU A 80 0.70 -6.92 -7.80
N ILE A 81 1.80 -7.65 -7.91
CA ILE A 81 1.93 -9.02 -7.39
C ILE A 81 1.68 -9.04 -5.87
N LEU A 82 2.34 -8.15 -5.13
CA LEU A 82 2.17 -8.06 -3.67
C LEU A 82 0.72 -7.73 -3.30
N THR A 83 0.07 -6.85 -4.06
CA THR A 83 -1.35 -6.50 -3.89
C THR A 83 -2.25 -7.71 -4.11
N ILE A 84 -1.98 -8.53 -5.13
CA ILE A 84 -2.73 -9.77 -5.40
C ILE A 84 -2.54 -10.75 -4.24
N ILE A 85 -1.31 -10.94 -3.77
CA ILE A 85 -1.00 -11.81 -2.63
C ILE A 85 -1.75 -11.34 -1.38
N LEU A 86 -1.69 -10.04 -1.06
CA LEU A 86 -2.41 -9.47 0.08
C LEU A 86 -3.91 -9.71 -0.05
N ARG A 87 -4.48 -9.52 -1.24
CA ARG A 87 -5.89 -9.78 -1.50
C ARG A 87 -6.28 -11.24 -1.26
N ILE A 88 -5.44 -12.19 -1.69
CA ILE A 88 -5.66 -13.63 -1.42
C ILE A 88 -5.59 -13.91 0.09
N CYS A 89 -4.60 -13.37 0.79
CA CYS A 89 -4.48 -13.51 2.24
C CYS A 89 -5.70 -12.96 2.97
N LEU A 90 -6.18 -11.77 2.58
CA LEU A 90 -7.38 -11.16 3.16
C LEU A 90 -8.63 -11.98 2.89
N LEU A 91 -8.80 -12.52 1.67
CA LEU A 91 -9.91 -13.41 1.35
C LEU A 91 -9.86 -14.70 2.17
N ARG A 92 -8.67 -15.26 2.37
CA ARG A 92 -8.47 -16.46 3.19
C ARG A 92 -8.81 -16.19 4.66
N GLU A 93 -8.37 -15.07 5.22
CA GLU A 93 -8.68 -14.67 6.59
C GLU A 93 -10.18 -14.33 6.75
N ASN A 94 -10.79 -13.69 5.76
CA ASN A 94 -12.22 -13.41 5.76
C ASN A 94 -13.04 -14.71 5.72
N ASN A 95 -12.62 -15.69 4.91
CA ASN A 95 -13.26 -17.02 4.88
C ASN A 95 -13.04 -17.80 6.18
N ARG A 96 -11.87 -17.67 6.82
CA ARG A 96 -11.63 -18.25 8.16
C ARG A 96 -12.64 -17.68 9.15
N ARG A 97 -12.77 -16.35 9.19
CA ARG A 97 -13.71 -15.64 10.07
C ARG A 97 -15.18 -15.96 9.78
N ALA A 98 -15.54 -16.17 8.52
CA ALA A 98 -16.90 -16.57 8.13
C ALA A 98 -17.29 -17.98 8.61
N ASN A 99 -16.29 -18.85 8.87
CA ASN A 99 -16.50 -20.20 9.38
C ASN A 99 -16.38 -20.31 10.91
N LEU A 100 -16.07 -19.21 11.64
CA LEU A 100 -16.09 -19.21 13.10
C LEU A 100 -17.52 -19.13 13.63
N SER A 101 -17.82 -19.89 14.68
CA SER A 101 -19.10 -19.76 15.41
C SER A 101 -19.22 -18.37 16.03
N SER A 102 -20.43 -17.81 16.14
CA SER A 102 -20.64 -16.50 16.76
C SER A 102 -20.05 -16.42 18.18
N GLU A 103 -20.02 -17.52 18.94
CA GLU A 103 -19.40 -17.57 20.27
C GLU A 103 -17.87 -17.42 20.25
N GLU A 104 -17.21 -18.05 19.27
CA GLU A 104 -15.76 -17.96 19.10
C GLU A 104 -15.34 -16.58 18.61
N TYR A 105 -16.16 -15.95 17.76
CA TYR A 105 -15.95 -14.57 17.33
C TYR A 105 -16.02 -13.59 18.52
N GLN A 106 -16.99 -13.76 19.42
CA GLN A 106 -17.10 -12.94 20.64
C GLN A 106 -15.92 -13.18 21.59
N ARG A 107 -15.41 -14.41 21.70
CA ARG A 107 -14.20 -14.72 22.49
C ARG A 107 -12.95 -14.05 21.90
N GLU A 108 -12.72 -14.15 20.59
CA GLU A 108 -11.58 -13.48 19.94
C GLU A 108 -11.68 -11.95 20.10
N ALA A 109 -12.89 -11.37 20.00
CA ALA A 109 -13.12 -9.95 20.22
C ALA A 109 -12.82 -9.54 21.67
N ALA A 110 -13.32 -10.30 22.66
CA ALA A 110 -13.08 -10.05 24.08
C ALA A 110 -11.58 -10.17 24.46
N ILE A 111 -10.87 -11.15 23.90
CA ILE A 111 -9.41 -11.30 24.10
C ILE A 111 -8.65 -10.11 23.52
N LYS A 112 -9.06 -9.62 22.35
CA LYS A 112 -8.42 -8.48 21.69
C LYS A 112 -8.62 -7.18 22.47
N GLU A 113 -9.82 -6.98 23.02
CA GLU A 113 -10.14 -5.85 23.89
C GLU A 113 -9.36 -5.91 25.22
N LEU A 114 -9.12 -7.11 25.76
CA LEU A 114 -8.27 -7.30 26.94
C LEU A 114 -6.80 -6.96 26.67
N CYS A 115 -6.30 -7.24 25.45
CA CYS A 115 -4.91 -7.00 25.07
C CYS A 115 -4.64 -5.54 24.64
N ASP A 116 -5.69 -4.78 24.33
CA ASP A 116 -5.60 -3.34 23.99
C ASP A 116 -5.74 -2.42 25.21
N ARG A 117 -6.07 -2.96 26.40
CA ARG A 117 -6.17 -2.24 27.68
C ARG A 117 -4.82 -2.15 28.38
#